data_AF-K1ST05-F1
#
_entry.id   AF-K1ST05-F1
#
_cell.length_a   1.000
_cell.length_b   1.000
_cell.length_c   1.000
_cell.angle_alpha   90.00
_cell.angle_beta   90.00
_cell.angle_gamma   90.00
#
_symmetry.space_group_name_H-M   'P 1'
#
loop_
_entity.id
_entity.type
_entity.pdbx_description
1 polymer ?
#
loop_
_entity_poly.entity_id
_entity_poly.type
_entity_poly.pdbx_seq_one_letter_code
_entity_poly.pdbx_strand_id
1 'polypeptide(L)'
;MFDIEGKIRYYLSRKPRGYGIFPLSDGHFFYMEKYISVPSYSNPQTVESYDMDYFGRVFRTYLTEKGVHHTAEEKAGGNILTGSNSMLEHTEDCVIEIDRQTGEIVWQLNMAEIFDETYQNMMDW
;
A
#
# COMPACT_ATOMS: atom_id res chain seq x y z
N MET A 1 9.13 9.52 13.69
CA MET A 1 8.82 10.93 13.34
C MET A 1 9.80 11.85 14.03
N PHE A 2 10.28 12.85 13.31
CA PHE A 2 11.13 13.92 13.83
C PHE A 2 10.35 15.23 13.80
N ASP A 3 10.66 16.15 14.71
CA ASP A 3 10.19 17.54 14.57
C ASP A 3 11.16 18.40 13.75
N ILE A 4 10.85 19.70 13.65
CA ILE A 4 11.67 20.68 12.93
C ILE A 4 13.07 20.89 13.55
N GLU A 5 13.28 20.48 14.80
CA GLU A 5 14.59 20.52 15.48
C GLU A 5 15.38 19.22 15.30
N GLY A 6 14.84 18.23 14.56
CA GLY A 6 15.44 16.92 14.39
C GLY A 6 15.31 15.99 15.60
N LYS A 7 14.46 16.32 16.58
CA LYS A 7 14.24 15.48 17.76
C LYS A 7 13.22 14.39 17.46
N ILE A 8 13.50 13.18 17.94
CA ILE A 8 12.56 12.05 17.83
C ILE A 8 11.31 12.37 18.65
N ARG A 9 10.15 12.40 18.00
CA ARG A 9 8.83 12.60 18.63
C ARG A 9 7.98 11.34 18.66
N TYR A 10 8.32 10.38 17.80
CA TYR A 10 7.63 9.10 17.73
C TYR A 10 8.55 8.03 17.15
N TYR A 11 8.44 6.82 17.69
CA TYR A 11 9.12 5.63 17.19
C TYR A 11 8.17 4.44 17.23
N LEU A 12 8.01 3.77 16.09
CA LEU A 12 7.33 2.49 15.99
C LEU A 12 8.40 1.39 15.93
N SER A 13 8.35 0.43 16.86
CA SER A 13 9.31 -0.68 16.88
C SER A 13 9.07 -1.69 15.76
N ARG A 14 7.83 -1.75 15.25
CA ARG A 14 7.43 -2.57 14.10
C ARG A 14 8.01 -1.96 12.83
N LYS A 15 8.67 -2.79 12.02
CA LYS A 15 9.29 -2.36 10.76
C LYS A 15 8.27 -2.51 9.62
N PRO A 16 7.81 -1.41 9.00
CA PRO A 16 6.95 -1.53 7.83
C PRO A 16 7.72 -2.17 6.68
N ARG A 17 6.98 -2.59 5.65
CA ARG A 17 7.59 -2.85 4.36
C ARG A 17 8.30 -1.58 3.86
N GLY A 18 9.30 -1.74 2.97
CA GLY A 18 10.30 -0.72 2.62
C GLY A 18 9.77 0.62 2.10
N TYR A 19 8.46 0.75 1.89
CA TYR A 19 7.79 1.91 1.34
C TYR A 19 7.29 2.92 2.39
N GLY A 20 7.27 2.55 3.67
CA GLY A 20 6.95 3.45 4.77
C GLY A 20 5.56 3.26 5.37
N ILE A 21 5.04 4.34 5.98
CA ILE A 21 3.69 4.44 6.54
C ILE A 21 3.01 5.66 5.94
N PHE A 22 1.73 5.56 5.60
CA PHE A 22 1.01 6.62 4.89
C PHE A 22 -0.09 7.18 5.79
N PRO A 23 -0.09 8.47 6.13
CA PRO A 23 -1.11 9.05 6.99
C PRO A 23 -2.53 8.83 6.43
N LEU A 24 -3.46 8.52 7.33
CA LEU A 24 -4.91 8.50 7.07
C LEU A 24 -5.57 9.53 8.00
N SER A 25 -6.85 9.82 7.77
CA SER A 25 -7.65 10.62 8.72
C SER A 25 -7.65 10.01 10.12
N ASP A 26 -8.11 10.81 11.09
CA ASP A 26 -8.31 10.40 12.48
C ASP A 26 -7.02 10.03 13.24
N GLY A 27 -5.87 10.49 12.73
CA GLY A 27 -4.57 10.26 13.36
C GLY A 27 -4.07 8.82 13.19
N HIS A 28 -4.57 8.14 12.17
CA HIS A 28 -4.13 6.80 11.80
C HIS A 28 -3.15 6.86 10.62
N PHE A 29 -2.61 5.71 10.25
CA PHE A 29 -1.80 5.53 9.04
C PHE A 29 -2.02 4.13 8.48
N PHE A 30 -1.94 4.04 7.16
CA PHE A 30 -1.86 2.80 6.41
C PHE A 30 -0.45 2.21 6.60
N TYR A 31 -0.38 1.09 7.31
CA TYR A 31 0.86 0.38 7.58
C TYR A 31 0.93 -0.87 6.71
N MET A 32 1.97 -1.00 5.89
CA MET A 32 2.22 -2.19 5.07
C MET A 32 3.02 -3.23 5.87
N GLU A 33 2.48 -4.43 6.07
CA GLU A 33 3.17 -5.50 6.81
C GLU A 33 4.37 -6.02 6.02
N LYS A 34 5.50 -6.20 6.70
CA LYS A 34 6.76 -6.59 6.07
C LYS A 34 6.87 -8.10 5.83
N TYR A 35 6.36 -8.90 6.76
CA TYR A 35 6.66 -10.34 6.80
C TYR A 35 5.57 -11.23 6.19
N ILE A 36 4.44 -10.64 5.78
CA ILE A 36 3.31 -11.35 5.19
C ILE A 36 3.15 -10.84 3.76
N SER A 37 3.57 -11.66 2.80
CA SER A 37 3.68 -11.26 1.40
C SER A 37 3.49 -12.44 0.46
N VAL A 38 3.04 -12.14 -0.76
CA VAL A 38 2.93 -13.10 -1.87
C VAL A 38 4.17 -12.99 -2.76
N PRO A 39 4.72 -14.08 -3.30
CA PRO A 39 5.74 -14.00 -4.34
C PRO A 39 5.18 -13.31 -5.59
N SER A 40 6.00 -12.51 -6.27
CA SER A 40 5.70 -11.92 -7.58
C SER A 40 6.89 -12.15 -8.53
N TYR A 41 6.83 -11.65 -9.76
CA TYR A 41 7.90 -11.83 -10.75
C TYR A 41 9.22 -11.14 -10.39
N SER A 42 9.18 -9.99 -9.72
CA SER A 42 10.37 -9.20 -9.37
C SER A 42 10.70 -9.29 -7.88
N ASN A 43 9.75 -8.88 -7.03
CA ASN A 43 9.91 -8.71 -5.60
C ASN A 43 8.61 -9.10 -4.87
N PRO A 44 8.63 -9.80 -3.73
CA PRO A 44 7.39 -10.22 -3.06
C PRO A 44 6.49 -9.03 -2.76
N GLN A 45 5.17 -9.12 -2.68
CA GLN A 45 4.32 -7.95 -2.41
C GLN A 45 3.51 -8.14 -1.12
N THR A 46 3.38 -7.10 -0.30
CA THR A 46 2.70 -7.25 0.99
C THR A 46 1.21 -7.45 0.77
N VAL A 47 0.67 -8.55 1.28
CA VAL A 47 -0.76 -8.89 1.16
C VAL A 47 -1.54 -8.47 2.40
N GLU A 48 -0.87 -7.96 3.42
CA GLU A 48 -1.48 -7.55 4.67
C GLU A 48 -1.10 -6.10 5.00
N SER A 49 -2.09 -5.27 5.25
CA SER A 49 -1.89 -3.89 5.66
C SER A 49 -2.86 -3.53 6.78
N TYR A 50 -2.56 -2.46 7.52
CA TYR A 50 -3.37 -2.04 8.66
C TYR A 50 -3.79 -0.59 8.56
N ASP A 51 -5.01 -0.32 9.04
CA ASP A 51 -5.37 0.97 9.60
C ASP A 51 -4.90 1.00 11.06
N MET A 52 -3.83 1.74 11.34
CA MET A 52 -3.11 1.73 12.62
C MET A 52 -2.90 3.15 13.15
N ASP A 53 -3.02 3.35 14.46
CA ASP A 53 -2.71 4.64 15.07
C ASP A 53 -1.25 4.75 15.56
N TYR A 54 -0.88 5.94 16.03
CA TYR A 54 0.44 6.19 16.61
C TYR A 54 0.72 5.44 17.92
N PHE A 55 -0.26 4.78 18.56
CA PHE A 55 0.01 3.85 19.67
C PHE A 55 0.32 2.43 19.19
N GLY A 56 0.25 2.17 17.88
CA GLY A 56 0.44 0.86 17.28
C GLY A 56 -0.80 -0.04 17.37
N ARG A 57 -1.97 0.52 17.73
CA ARG A 57 -3.23 -0.23 17.79
C ARG A 57 -3.76 -0.41 16.37
N VAL A 58 -4.10 -1.65 16.02
CA VAL A 58 -4.69 -2.00 14.73
C VAL A 58 -6.21 -1.92 14.86
N PHE A 59 -6.83 -1.05 14.06
CA PHE A 59 -8.28 -0.90 13.99
C PHE A 59 -8.89 -1.74 12.88
N ARG A 60 -8.11 -1.99 11.82
CA ARG A 60 -8.50 -2.86 10.70
C ARG A 60 -7.29 -3.50 10.06
N THR A 61 -7.50 -4.72 9.57
CA THR A 61 -6.57 -5.42 8.68
C THR A 61 -7.17 -5.48 7.30
N TYR A 62 -6.40 -5.08 6.30
CA TYR A 62 -6.71 -5.17 4.88
C TYR A 62 -5.94 -6.35 4.28
N LEU A 63 -6.65 -7.24 3.60
CA LEU A 63 -6.07 -8.37 2.90
C LEU A 63 -6.19 -8.13 1.39
N THR A 64 -5.04 -8.01 0.73
CA THR A 64 -4.96 -7.71 -0.71
C THR A 64 -4.23 -8.86 -1.38
N GLU A 65 -4.95 -9.73 -2.09
CA GLU A 65 -4.40 -10.98 -2.63
C GLU A 65 -3.15 -10.78 -3.50
N LYS A 66 -3.17 -9.74 -4.34
CA LYS A 66 -2.06 -9.38 -5.24
C LYS A 66 -1.04 -8.43 -4.61
N GLY A 67 -1.24 -8.12 -3.34
CA GLY A 67 -0.44 -7.22 -2.54
C GLY A 67 -0.47 -5.75 -2.96
N VAL A 68 0.21 -4.92 -2.16
CA VAL A 68 0.33 -3.47 -2.33
C VAL A 68 1.78 -3.00 -2.19
N HIS A 69 2.11 -1.85 -2.78
CA HIS A 69 3.48 -1.31 -2.84
C HIS A 69 3.50 0.23 -2.92
N HIS A 70 4.69 0.81 -2.64
CA HIS A 70 5.10 2.23 -2.70
C HIS A 70 4.28 3.29 -1.98
N THR A 71 2.97 3.35 -2.19
CA THR A 71 2.15 4.49 -1.79
C THR A 71 0.73 4.08 -1.44
N ALA A 72 0.17 4.77 -0.47
CA ALA A 72 -1.26 4.77 -0.19
C ALA A 72 -1.73 6.21 0.06
N GLU A 73 -2.87 6.58 -0.49
CA GLU A 73 -3.49 7.90 -0.37
C GLU A 73 -4.95 7.74 -0.01
N GLU A 74 -5.43 8.55 0.93
CA GLU A 74 -6.85 8.57 1.30
C GLU A 74 -7.64 9.49 0.36
N LYS A 75 -8.66 8.95 -0.30
CA LYS A 75 -9.56 9.71 -1.16
C LYS A 75 -10.58 10.50 -0.33
N ALA A 76 -11.15 11.53 -0.96
CA ALA A 76 -12.40 12.11 -0.46
C ALA A 76 -13.47 11.02 -0.36
N GLY A 77 -13.95 10.76 0.86
CA GLY A 77 -14.85 9.63 1.18
C GLY A 77 -14.20 8.54 2.04
N GLY A 78 -12.87 8.58 2.22
CA GLY A 78 -12.14 7.73 3.17
C GLY A 78 -11.58 6.44 2.56
N ASN A 79 -11.91 6.09 1.32
CA ASN A 79 -11.31 4.94 0.65
C ASN A 79 -9.82 5.15 0.39
N ILE A 80 -9.08 4.05 0.31
CA ILE A 80 -7.62 4.07 0.18
C ILE A 80 -7.25 3.71 -1.25
N LEU A 81 -6.56 4.62 -1.94
CA LEU A 81 -5.96 4.36 -3.25
C LEU A 81 -4.51 3.92 -3.03
N THR A 82 -4.10 2.78 -3.58
CA THR A 82 -2.75 2.24 -3.39
C THR A 82 -2.25 1.54 -4.65
N GLY A 83 -0.94 1.51 -4.82
CA GLY A 83 -0.29 0.68 -5.84
C GLY A 83 -0.52 -0.80 -5.56
N SER A 84 -0.69 -1.59 -6.61
CA SER A 84 -0.89 -3.04 -6.59
C SER A 84 -0.31 -3.68 -7.86
N ASN A 85 -0.64 -4.96 -8.10
CA ASN A 85 -0.03 -5.77 -9.13
C ASN A 85 -1.11 -6.48 -9.97
N SER A 86 -0.88 -6.63 -11.26
CA SER A 86 -1.69 -7.49 -12.12
C SER A 86 -1.39 -8.97 -11.85
N MET A 87 -0.12 -9.26 -11.51
CA MET A 87 0.49 -10.59 -11.38
C MET A 87 0.59 -11.36 -12.71
N LEU A 88 0.62 -10.64 -13.83
CA LEU A 88 0.64 -11.18 -15.19
C LEU A 88 1.93 -10.75 -15.90
N GLU A 89 3.04 -11.43 -15.63
CA GLU A 89 4.40 -11.15 -16.16
C GLU A 89 4.99 -9.77 -15.81
N HIS A 90 4.18 -8.90 -15.22
CA HIS A 90 4.53 -7.60 -14.68
C HIS A 90 4.21 -7.52 -13.18
N THR A 91 4.88 -6.59 -12.50
CA THR A 91 4.66 -6.20 -11.11
C THR A 91 4.57 -4.68 -11.01
N GLU A 92 3.92 -4.21 -9.96
CA GLU A 92 3.84 -2.78 -9.62
C GLU A 92 3.09 -1.94 -10.69
N ASP A 93 2.23 -2.60 -11.48
CA ASP A 93 1.57 -2.11 -12.70
C ASP A 93 0.07 -1.81 -12.54
N CYS A 94 -0.45 -1.85 -11.32
CA CYS A 94 -1.86 -1.58 -11.05
C CYS A 94 -2.05 -0.52 -9.97
N VAL A 95 -3.19 0.16 -10.02
CA VAL A 95 -3.72 0.98 -8.92
C VAL A 95 -5.04 0.37 -8.49
N ILE A 96 -5.24 0.19 -7.18
CA ILE A 96 -6.49 -0.30 -6.61
C ILE A 96 -7.08 0.73 -5.65
N GLU A 97 -8.41 0.70 -5.52
CA GLU A 97 -9.15 1.38 -4.47
C GLU A 97 -9.70 0.35 -3.48
N ILE A 98 -9.30 0.49 -2.22
CA ILE A 98 -9.77 -0.32 -1.10
C ILE A 98 -10.85 0.49 -0.38
N ASP A 99 -12.03 -0.11 -0.21
CA ASP A 99 -13.04 0.43 0.68
C ASP A 99 -12.53 0.34 2.13
N ARG A 100 -12.37 1.49 2.78
CA ARG A 100 -11.69 1.55 4.09
C ARG A 100 -12.48 0.84 5.20
N GLN A 101 -13.80 0.72 5.06
CA GLN A 101 -14.70 0.16 6.08
C GLN A 101 -14.89 -1.35 5.95
N THR A 102 -14.71 -1.90 4.76
CA THR A 102 -14.89 -3.32 4.49
C THR A 102 -13.57 -4.02 4.24
N GLY A 103 -12.62 -3.31 3.62
CA GLY A 103 -11.36 -3.83 3.11
C GLY A 103 -11.45 -4.44 1.72
N GLU A 104 -12.63 -4.37 1.09
CA GLU A 104 -12.85 -4.87 -0.26
C GLU A 104 -12.18 -3.98 -1.31
N ILE A 105 -11.67 -4.58 -2.38
CA ILE A 105 -11.19 -3.85 -3.55
C ILE A 105 -12.42 -3.48 -4.38
N VAL A 106 -12.77 -2.20 -4.41
CA VAL A 106 -13.98 -1.69 -5.09
C VAL A 106 -13.71 -1.15 -6.49
N TRP A 107 -12.43 -0.92 -6.82
CA TRP A 107 -12.01 -0.49 -8.14
C TRP A 107 -10.54 -0.86 -8.39
N GLN A 108 -10.19 -1.06 -9.65
CA GLN A 108 -8.83 -1.34 -10.10
C GLN A 108 -8.60 -0.73 -11.49
N LEU A 109 -7.38 -0.27 -11.73
CA LEU A 109 -6.87 0.14 -13.03
C LEU A 109 -5.54 -0.55 -13.30
N ASN A 110 -5.44 -1.26 -14.41
CA ASN A 110 -4.19 -1.77 -14.93
C ASN A 110 -3.55 -0.73 -15.87
N MET A 111 -2.26 -0.42 -15.68
CA MET A 111 -1.55 0.55 -16.53
C MET A 111 -1.55 0.16 -18.02
N ALA A 112 -1.65 -1.14 -18.33
CA ALA A 112 -1.78 -1.65 -19.70
C ALA A 112 -3.08 -1.22 -20.40
N GLU A 113 -4.09 -0.74 -19.67
CA GLU A 113 -5.31 -0.18 -20.26
C GLU A 113 -5.12 1.27 -20.74
N ILE A 114 -4.07 1.94 -20.27
CA ILE A 114 -3.77 3.35 -20.59
C ILE A 114 -2.63 3.45 -21.59
N PHE A 115 -1.55 2.71 -21.36
CA PHE A 115 -0.35 2.78 -22.18
C PHE A 115 -0.35 1.71 -23.28
N ASP A 116 0.18 2.04 -24.45
CA ASP A 116 0.38 1.04 -25.51
C ASP A 116 1.63 0.18 -25.25
N GLU A 117 1.82 -0.85 -26.09
CA GLU A 117 2.92 -1.83 -25.98
C GLU A 117 4.33 -1.19 -25.96
N THR A 118 4.49 0.04 -26.45
CA THR A 118 5.77 0.76 -26.41
C THR A 118 6.27 0.93 -24.98
N TYR A 119 5.36 1.10 -24.03
CA TYR A 119 5.67 1.36 -22.63
C TYR A 119 5.48 0.11 -21.74
N GLN A 120 4.92 -0.97 -22.29
CA GLN A 120 4.72 -2.23 -21.57
C GLN A 120 5.90 -3.20 -21.71
N ASN A 121 7.13 -2.68 -21.55
CA ASN A 121 8.36 -3.42 -21.83
C ASN A 121 9.23 -3.69 -20.59
N MET A 122 8.74 -3.36 -19.40
CA MET A 122 9.41 -3.62 -18.13
C MET A 122 8.64 -4.62 -17.28
N MET A 123 9.36 -5.52 -16.62
CA MET A 123 8.76 -6.47 -15.67
C MET A 123 8.34 -5.76 -14.37
N ASP A 124 9.08 -4.75 -13.94
CA ASP A 124 8.83 -3.99 -12.71
C ASP A 124 8.59 -2.52 -13.09
N TRP A 125 7.45 -1.96 -12.66
CA TRP A 125 6.96 -0.64 -13.08
C TRP A 125 7.14 0.44 -12.00
#